data_AF-A0A7L4G0U7-F1
#
_entry.id   AF-A0A7L4G0U7-F1
#
_cell.length_a   1.000
_cell.length_b   1.000
_cell.length_c   1.000
_cell.angle_alpha   90.00
_cell.angle_beta   90.00
_cell.angle_gamma   90.00
#
_symmetry.space_group_name_H-M   'P 1'
#
loop_
_entity.id
_entity.type
_entity.pdbx_description
1 polymer ?
#
loop_
_entity_poly.entity_id
_entity_poly.type
_entity_poly.pdbx_seq_one_letter_code
_entity_poly.pdbx_strand_id
1 'polypeptide(L)'
;LVVAESLGPLRENPFMRLESERRRQRQGLPGHGPGAARPLQQLLELYSAVPGIRTIRADNILIIESQPDAAGCFAEGEALPGRRRDPAAA
;
A
#
# COMPACT_ATOMS: atom_id res chain seq x y z
N LEU A 1 15.37 -20.95 -10.51
CA LEU A 1 14.26 -19.99 -10.33
C LEU A 1 13.65 -19.73 -11.71
N VAL A 2 12.66 -20.53 -12.12
CA VAL A 2 12.10 -20.54 -13.49
C VAL A 2 11.28 -19.27 -13.81
N VAL A 3 10.98 -18.47 -12.79
CA VAL A 3 10.12 -17.28 -12.91
C VAL A 3 10.79 -16.14 -13.69
N ALA A 4 12.12 -15.99 -13.61
CA ALA A 4 12.81 -14.88 -14.27
C ALA A 4 12.87 -15.02 -15.80
N GLU A 5 12.94 -16.26 -16.32
CA GLU A 5 13.03 -16.53 -17.76
C GLU A 5 11.67 -16.45 -18.47
N SER A 6 10.56 -16.51 -17.72
CA SER A 6 9.18 -16.43 -18.26
C SER A 6 8.62 -15.01 -18.32
N LEU A 7 9.32 -14.02 -17.76
CA LEU A 7 8.85 -12.65 -17.71
C LEU A 7 9.45 -11.87 -18.88
N GLY A 8 8.64 -11.63 -19.92
CA GLY A 8 8.94 -10.64 -20.94
C GLY A 8 9.11 -9.23 -20.33
N PRO A 9 9.52 -8.22 -21.12
CA PRO A 9 9.78 -6.88 -20.62
C PRO A 9 8.59 -6.32 -19.83
N LEU A 10 8.82 -5.87 -18.59
CA LEU A 10 7.76 -5.36 -17.71
C LEU A 10 6.94 -4.22 -18.36
N ARG A 11 7.57 -3.41 -19.22
CA ARG A 11 6.91 -2.33 -19.97
C ARG A 11 5.89 -2.82 -20.99
N GLU A 12 6.05 -4.03 -21.49
CA GLU A 12 5.13 -4.67 -22.45
C GLU A 12 3.94 -5.32 -21.75
N ASN A 13 3.98 -5.43 -20.41
CA ASN A 13 2.86 -5.91 -19.62
C ASN A 13 1.62 -5.00 -19.86
N PRO A 14 0.46 -5.57 -20.24
CA PRO A 14 -0.76 -4.81 -20.53
C PRO A 14 -1.18 -3.87 -19.38
N PHE A 15 -0.99 -4.31 -18.14
CA PHE A 15 -1.27 -3.49 -16.96
C PHE A 15 -0.36 -2.26 -16.89
N MET A 16 0.95 -2.43 -17.15
CA MET A 16 1.92 -1.32 -17.10
C MET A 16 1.66 -0.28 -18.18
N ARG A 17 1.24 -0.71 -19.37
CA ARG A 17 0.83 0.20 -20.46
C ARG A 17 -0.40 1.01 -20.06
N LEU A 18 -1.44 0.35 -19.57
CA LEU A 18 -2.69 1.00 -19.16
C LEU A 18 -2.47 1.98 -17.99
N GLU A 19 -1.69 1.59 -17.00
CA GLU A 19 -1.36 2.49 -15.87
C GLU A 19 -0.53 3.70 -16.31
N SER A 20 0.37 3.54 -17.28
CA SER A 20 1.14 4.66 -17.83
C SER A 20 0.22 5.69 -18.53
N GLU A 21 -0.78 5.22 -19.27
CA GLU A 21 -1.80 6.10 -19.88
C GLU A 21 -2.65 6.80 -18.83
N ARG A 22 -3.13 6.07 -17.81
CA ARG A 22 -3.88 6.64 -16.67
C ARG A 22 -3.08 7.71 -15.93
N ARG A 23 -1.77 7.49 -15.73
CA ARG A 23 -0.89 8.48 -15.08
C ARG A 23 -0.74 9.75 -15.90
N ARG A 24 -0.59 9.63 -17.22
CA ARG A 24 -0.55 10.80 -18.14
C ARG A 24 -1.85 11.61 -18.07
N GLN A 25 -3.00 10.93 -18.01
CA GLN A 25 -4.30 11.60 -17.84
C GLN A 25 -4.44 12.28 -16.47
N ARG A 26 -3.88 11.66 -15.42
CA ARG A 26 -3.89 12.16 -14.04
C ARG A 26 -2.89 13.29 -13.76
N GLN A 27 -1.86 13.46 -14.59
CA GLN A 27 -0.81 14.49 -14.42
C GLN A 27 -1.30 15.94 -14.54
N GLY A 28 -2.60 16.20 -14.70
CA GLY A 28 -3.21 17.54 -14.63
C GLY A 28 -4.50 17.63 -13.81
N LEU A 29 -4.88 16.57 -13.07
CA LEU A 29 -6.14 16.52 -12.32
C LEU A 29 -5.93 16.96 -10.84
N PRO A 30 -6.87 17.76 -10.26
CA PRO A 30 -6.82 18.12 -8.85
C PRO A 30 -6.96 16.87 -7.98
N GLY A 31 -6.09 16.73 -6.97
CA GLY A 31 -6.04 15.55 -6.08
C GLY A 31 -4.80 14.68 -6.24
N HIS A 32 -3.93 14.93 -7.23
CA HIS A 32 -2.61 14.26 -7.36
C HIS A 32 -1.48 14.98 -6.62
N GLY A 33 -1.82 15.99 -5.81
CA GLY A 33 -0.88 16.75 -4.98
C GLY A 33 -0.60 16.09 -3.62
N PRO A 34 0.30 16.69 -2.82
CA PRO A 34 0.73 16.17 -1.51
C PRO A 34 -0.41 15.87 -0.51
N GLY A 35 -1.63 16.39 -0.72
CA GLY A 35 -2.82 16.06 0.08
C GLY A 35 -3.28 14.61 -0.03
N ALA A 36 -3.07 13.93 -1.16
CA ALA A 36 -3.35 12.50 -1.30
C ALA A 36 -2.33 11.60 -0.58
N ALA A 37 -1.18 12.16 -0.18
CA ALA A 37 -0.17 11.44 0.58
C ALA A 37 -0.53 11.30 2.06
N ARG A 38 -1.48 12.12 2.58
CA ARG A 38 -1.78 12.17 4.01
C ARG A 38 -2.37 10.86 4.56
N PRO A 39 -3.38 10.22 3.92
CA PRO A 39 -3.89 8.93 4.39
C PRO A 39 -2.85 7.82 4.29
N LEU A 40 -1.99 7.86 3.28
CA LEU A 40 -0.92 6.89 3.08
C LEU A 40 0.21 7.06 4.12
N GLN A 41 0.57 8.29 4.47
CA GLN A 41 1.53 8.58 5.54
C GLN A 41 1.03 8.05 6.88
N GLN A 42 -0.23 8.28 7.21
CA GLN A 42 -0.84 7.74 8.43
C GLN A 42 -0.80 6.20 8.44
N LEU A 43 -1.06 5.57 7.30
CA LEU A 43 -1.00 4.11 7.18
C LEU A 43 0.43 3.57 7.36
N LEU A 44 1.42 4.26 6.80
CA LEU A 44 2.83 3.91 6.95
C LEU A 44 3.30 4.07 8.40
N GLU A 45 2.89 5.15 9.07
CA GLU A 45 3.19 5.37 10.50
C GLU A 45 2.64 4.23 11.35
N LEU A 46 1.38 3.83 11.13
CA LEU A 46 0.75 2.73 11.88
C LEU A 46 1.52 1.41 11.77
N TYR A 47 1.92 1.02 10.56
CA TYR A 47 2.63 -0.25 10.35
C TYR A 47 4.12 -0.19 10.68
N SER A 48 4.74 0.99 10.65
CA SER A 48 6.13 1.15 11.08
C SER A 48 6.34 0.88 12.58
N ALA A 49 5.29 1.03 13.38
CA ALA A 49 5.33 0.81 14.82
C ALA A 49 5.17 -0.67 15.22
N VAL A 50 4.77 -1.55 14.30
CA VAL A 50 4.54 -2.97 14.59
C VAL A 50 5.89 -3.71 14.52
N PRO A 51 6.37 -4.29 15.63
CA PRO A 51 7.61 -5.05 15.62
C PRO A 51 7.50 -6.31 14.75
N GLY A 52 8.58 -6.66 14.06
CA GLY A 52 8.64 -7.90 13.28
C GLY A 52 7.98 -7.83 11.91
N ILE A 53 7.42 -6.68 11.50
CA ILE A 53 6.97 -6.46 10.13
C ILE A 53 7.82 -5.41 9.41
N ARG A 54 7.96 -5.57 8.09
CA ARG A 54 8.62 -4.64 7.19
C ARG A 54 7.57 -4.08 6.23
N THR A 55 7.52 -2.76 6.12
CA THR A 55 6.58 -2.07 5.22
C THR A 55 7.33 -1.48 4.04
N ILE A 56 6.85 -1.76 2.82
CA ILE A 56 7.40 -1.23 1.57
C ILE A 56 6.30 -0.44 0.87
N ARG A 57 6.56 0.85 0.68
CA ARG A 57 5.67 1.75 -0.07
C ARG A 57 5.98 1.69 -1.56
N ALA A 58 4.96 1.51 -2.39
CA ALA A 58 4.99 1.81 -3.81
C ALA A 58 3.90 2.84 -4.15
N ASP A 59 3.71 3.13 -5.45
CA ASP A 59 2.74 4.15 -5.88
C ASP A 59 1.29 3.77 -5.55
N ASN A 60 0.88 2.56 -5.96
CA ASN A 60 -0.51 2.09 -5.85
C ASN A 60 -0.67 0.91 -4.88
N ILE A 61 0.42 0.41 -4.29
CA ILE A 61 0.39 -0.76 -3.41
C ILE A 61 1.25 -0.51 -2.17
N LEU A 62 0.82 -1.11 -1.06
CA LEU A 62 1.59 -1.22 0.17
C LEU A 62 1.87 -2.69 0.42
N ILE A 63 3.13 -3.05 0.63
CA ILE A 63 3.52 -4.42 0.97
C ILE A 63 3.89 -4.46 2.45
N ILE A 64 3.27 -5.38 3.17
CA ILE A 64 3.55 -5.65 4.59
C ILE A 64 4.09 -7.08 4.67
N GLU A 65 5.35 -7.19 5.05
CA GLU A 65 6.09 -8.44 5.13
C GLU A 65 6.34 -8.78 6.60
N SER A 66 5.78 -9.89 7.09
CA SER A 66 6.09 -10.41 8.43
C SER A 66 7.39 -11.21 8.39
N GLN A 67 8.29 -10.96 9.33
CA GLN A 67 9.49 -11.78 9.48
C GLN A 67 9.09 -13.19 9.96
N PRO A 68 9.69 -14.26 9.39
CA PRO A 68 9.29 -15.63 9.67
C PRO A 68 9.47 -16.04 11.14
N ASP A 69 10.42 -15.43 11.85
CA ASP A 69 10.69 -15.69 13.28
C ASP A 69 9.93 -14.78 14.25
N ALA A 70 9.13 -13.84 13.74
CA ALA A 70 8.38 -12.92 14.59
C ALA A 70 7.06 -13.58 15.01
N ALA A 71 7.15 -14.43 16.03
CA ALA A 71 6.10 -15.29 16.62
C ALA A 71 4.84 -14.56 17.14
N GLY A 72 4.61 -13.29 16.80
CA GLY A 72 3.48 -12.51 17.27
C GLY A 72 3.11 -11.28 16.43
N CYS A 73 3.56 -11.17 15.17
CA CYS A 73 3.32 -9.96 14.35
C CYS A 73 1.85 -9.50 14.30
N PHE A 74 0.94 -10.46 14.32
CA PHE A 74 -0.50 -10.24 14.30
C PHE A 74 -1.19 -11.21 15.27
N ALA A 75 -0.67 -11.35 16.49
CA ALA A 75 -1.29 -12.21 17.51
C ALA A 75 -2.81 -11.98 17.54
N GLU A 76 -3.58 -13.06 17.45
CA GLU A 76 -5.04 -13.03 17.32
C GLU A 76 -5.66 -12.13 18.41
N GLY A 77 -6.18 -10.98 18.02
CA GLY A 77 -7.11 -10.22 18.86
C GLY A 77 -6.65 -8.90 19.48
N GLU A 78 -5.46 -8.35 19.18
CA GLU A 78 -5.20 -6.94 19.51
C GLU A 78 -5.86 -6.04 18.46
N ALA A 79 -7.18 -5.91 18.59
CA ALA A 79 -7.95 -4.89 17.91
C ALA A 79 -7.38 -3.51 18.28
N LEU A 80 -6.67 -2.89 17.34
CA LEU A 80 -6.42 -1.45 17.38
C LEU A 80 -7.73 -0.75 17.77
N PRO A 81 -7.74 0.18 18.73
CA PRO A 81 -8.97 0.84 19.16
C PRO A 81 -9.54 1.59 17.96
N GLY A 82 -10.48 0.92 17.29
CA GLY A 82 -11.20 1.47 16.17
C GLY A 82 -11.87 2.73 16.67
N ARG A 83 -11.53 3.88 16.08
CA ARG A 83 -12.42 5.03 16.14
C ARG A 83 -13.75 4.56 15.58
N ARG A 84 -14.70 4.27 16.47
CA ARG A 84 -16.12 4.18 16.12
C ARG A 84 -16.41 5.45 15.35
N ARG A 85 -16.69 5.30 14.06
CA ARG A 85 -17.27 6.38 13.27
C ARG A 85 -18.71 6.45 13.75
N ASP A 86 -19.01 7.38 14.65
CA ASP A 86 -20.38 7.63 15.06
C ASP A 86 -21.20 8.01 13.81
N PRO A 87 -22.26 7.26 13.48
CA PRO A 87 -23.17 7.65 12.43
C PRO A 87 -24.18 8.63 13.04
N ALA A 88 -23.82 9.91 13.16
CA ALA A 88 -24.78 10.95 13.51
C ALA A 88 -24.33 12.32 12.99
N ALA A 89 -24.87 12.70 11.83
CA ALA A 89 -25.48 14.01 11.58
C ALA A 89 -25.95 14.01 10.11
N ALA A 90 -27.23 13.67 9.94
CA ALA A 90 -28.01 14.08 8.79
C ALA A 90 -28.36 15.57 8.90
#